data_AF-A0A937JZW7-F1
#
_entry.id   AF-A0A937JZW7-F1
#
_cell.length_a   1.000
_cell.length_b   1.000
_cell.length_c   1.000
_cell.angle_alpha   90.00
_cell.angle_beta   90.00
_cell.angle_gamma   90.00
#
_symmetry.space_group_name_H-M   'P 1'
#
loop_
_entity.id
_entity.type
_entity.pdbx_description
1 polymer ?
#
loop_
_entity_poly.entity_id
_entity_poly.type
_entity_poly.pdbx_seq_one_letter_code
_entity_poly.pdbx_strand_id
1 'polypeptide(L)'
;MATQLYVKTKKGYIYENNNFKTIKFISDDKLNAIIELKSEDFLTYEDDTFDKKLSIKYDLDNNGIEDEISGKYWERWGSLFDCTVILNHKELELEDVIGAPKRIGVLESKTNDVHDLVIGCDEILKWNGYTYEKK
;
A
#
# COMPACT_ATOMS: atom_id res chain seq x y z
N MET A 1 -20.34 12.28 -11.69
CA MET A 1 -19.09 13.04 -11.82
C MET A 1 -18.03 12.06 -12.29
N ALA A 2 -17.30 12.34 -13.38
CA ALA A 2 -16.31 11.43 -13.93
C ALA A 2 -14.92 11.81 -13.40
N THR A 3 -14.30 10.91 -12.63
CA THR A 3 -12.94 11.09 -12.10
C THR A 3 -11.93 10.76 -13.19
N GLN A 4 -11.08 11.72 -13.57
CA GLN A 4 -10.05 11.54 -14.60
C GLN A 4 -8.81 10.90 -13.99
N LEU A 5 -8.51 9.66 -14.39
CA LEU A 5 -7.31 8.92 -13.98
C LEU A 5 -6.08 9.47 -14.71
N TYR A 6 -5.10 10.00 -13.97
CA TYR A 6 -3.80 10.41 -14.50
C TYR A 6 -2.83 9.23 -14.46
N VAL A 7 -2.52 8.64 -15.61
CA VAL A 7 -1.48 7.60 -15.74
C VAL A 7 -0.15 8.27 -16.02
N LYS A 8 0.83 8.14 -15.10
CA LYS A 8 2.19 8.66 -15.29
C LYS A 8 2.99 7.72 -16.18
N THR A 9 2.87 7.87 -17.50
CA THR A 9 3.63 7.06 -18.47
C THR A 9 5.10 7.49 -18.54
N LYS A 10 6.03 6.57 -18.26
CA LYS A 10 7.47 6.74 -18.58
C LYS A 10 7.77 6.12 -19.95
N LYS A 11 8.48 6.85 -20.81
CA LYS A 11 8.91 6.37 -22.13
C LYS A 11 10.23 5.60 -21.99
N GLY A 12 10.24 4.32 -22.36
CA GLY A 12 11.45 3.53 -22.47
C GLY A 12 12.05 3.61 -23.88
N TYR A 13 13.37 3.62 -23.98
CA TYR A 13 14.09 3.59 -25.25
C TYR A 13 15.10 2.44 -25.23
N ILE A 14 15.16 1.66 -26.31
CA ILE A 14 16.24 0.70 -26.54
C ILE A 14 17.16 1.28 -27.60
N TYR A 15 18.48 1.19 -27.37
CA TYR A 15 19.50 1.62 -28.32
C TYR A 15 20.03 0.40 -29.09
N GLU A 16 19.78 0.35 -30.40
CA GLU A 16 20.23 -0.70 -31.31
C GLU A 16 20.65 -0.11 -32.65
N ASN A 17 21.76 -0.59 -33.23
CA ASN A 17 22.23 -0.19 -34.56
C ASN A 17 22.29 1.35 -34.75
N ASN A 18 22.90 2.05 -33.81
CA ASN A 18 23.02 3.51 -33.77
C ASN A 18 21.69 4.29 -33.79
N ASN A 19 20.57 3.65 -33.42
CA ASN A 19 19.26 4.29 -33.37
C ASN A 19 18.51 3.94 -32.09
N PHE A 20 17.72 4.89 -31.58
CA PHE A 20 16.78 4.65 -30.49
C PHE A 20 15.45 4.15 -31.05
N LYS A 21 15.02 2.96 -30.60
CA LYS A 21 13.65 2.47 -30.82
C LYS A 21 12.83 2.73 -29.57
N THR A 22 11.67 3.37 -29.75
CA THR A 22 10.69 3.53 -28.66
C THR A 22 10.07 2.17 -28.37
N ILE A 23 10.22 1.71 -27.13
CA ILE A 23 9.47 0.56 -26.64
C ILE A 23 8.21 1.04 -25.92
N LYS A 24 7.14 0.26 -26.07
CA LYS A 24 5.82 0.56 -25.52
C LYS A 24 5.90 0.65 -23.99
N PHE A 25 5.13 1.58 -23.47
CA PHE A 25 5.09 2.11 -22.10
C PHE A 25 5.27 1.07 -20.98
N ILE A 26 6.09 1.42 -19.99
CA ILE A 26 5.97 0.87 -18.64
C ILE A 26 4.97 1.79 -17.94
N SER A 27 3.74 1.32 -17.74
CA SER A 27 2.86 1.94 -16.76
C SER A 27 3.41 1.62 -15.37
N ASP A 28 3.53 2.63 -14.51
CA ASP A 28 3.52 2.38 -13.07
C ASP A 28 2.11 1.84 -12.77
N ASP A 29 1.91 0.52 -12.85
CA ASP A 29 0.66 -0.16 -12.52
C ASP A 29 0.45 -0.17 -10.99
N LYS A 30 0.54 1.02 -10.38
CA LYS A 30 0.17 1.21 -8.98
C LYS A 30 -1.34 1.01 -8.89
N LEU A 31 -1.76 -0.01 -8.16
CA LEU A 31 -3.18 -0.26 -7.88
C LEU A 31 -3.76 0.91 -7.08
N ASN A 32 -4.94 1.38 -7.47
CA ASN A 32 -5.65 2.43 -6.74
C ASN A 32 -6.22 1.86 -5.43
N ALA A 33 -5.86 2.49 -4.31
CA ALA A 33 -6.45 2.20 -3.01
C ALA A 33 -7.50 3.25 -2.66
N ILE A 34 -8.52 2.84 -1.92
CA ILE A 34 -9.55 3.72 -1.34
C ILE A 34 -8.90 4.67 -0.33
N ILE A 35 -8.03 4.11 0.53
CA ILE A 35 -7.21 4.82 1.50
C ILE A 35 -5.87 4.10 1.63
N GLU A 36 -4.79 4.85 1.89
CA GLU A 36 -3.44 4.31 1.95
C GLU A 36 -2.57 5.07 2.97
N LEU A 37 -1.70 4.31 3.64
CA LEU A 37 -0.61 4.81 4.46
C LEU A 37 0.69 4.67 3.66
N LYS A 38 1.46 5.75 3.56
CA LYS A 38 2.76 5.81 2.88
C LYS A 38 3.86 6.19 3.83
N SER A 39 5.07 5.74 3.55
CA SER A 39 6.26 6.22 4.24
C SER A 39 6.46 7.73 4.05
N GLU A 40 6.02 8.28 2.92
CA GLU A 40 6.08 9.72 2.62
C GLU A 40 5.18 10.57 3.54
N ASP A 41 4.11 9.99 4.11
CA ASP A 41 3.20 10.70 5.01
C ASP A 41 3.90 11.09 6.34
N PHE A 42 5.05 10.48 6.65
CA PHE A 42 5.86 10.84 7.82
C PHE A 42 6.73 12.08 7.57
N LEU A 43 7.06 12.37 6.30
CA LEU A 43 7.95 13.48 5.92
C LEU A 43 7.28 14.85 6.02
N THR A 44 5.95 14.89 6.18
CA THR A 44 5.19 16.13 6.29
C THR A 44 5.15 16.70 7.71
N TYR A 45 5.81 16.03 8.66
CA TYR A 45 5.80 16.43 10.07
C TYR A 45 7.18 16.90 10.50
N GLU A 46 7.24 18.05 11.19
CA GLU A 46 8.47 18.65 11.70
C GLU A 46 8.94 18.04 13.04
N ASP A 47 8.25 17.02 13.55
CA ASP A 47 8.54 16.39 14.85
C ASP A 47 9.37 15.12 14.63
N ASP A 48 10.69 15.23 14.89
CA ASP A 48 11.73 14.19 14.76
C ASP A 48 11.63 13.10 15.84
N THR A 49 10.42 12.74 16.26
CA THR A 49 10.24 11.64 17.21
C THR A 49 10.46 10.31 16.49
N PHE A 50 11.61 9.68 16.76
CA PHE A 50 12.05 8.40 16.18
C PHE A 50 11.07 7.23 16.35
N ASP A 51 10.11 7.31 17.29
CA ASP A 51 9.10 6.29 17.56
C ASP A 51 7.69 6.67 17.09
N LYS A 52 7.59 7.62 16.15
CA LYS A 52 6.31 8.06 15.63
C LYS A 52 5.60 6.94 14.87
N LYS A 53 4.36 6.66 15.26
CA LYS A 53 3.44 5.74 14.60
C LYS A 53 2.32 6.56 13.93
N LEU A 54 2.06 6.31 12.66
CA LEU A 54 0.90 6.85 11.95
C LEU A 54 -0.07 5.72 11.64
N SER A 55 -1.35 6.07 11.54
CA SER A 55 -2.40 5.13 11.19
C SER A 55 -3.49 5.74 10.30
N ILE A 56 -4.13 4.86 9.56
CA ILE A 56 -5.35 5.12 8.79
C ILE A 56 -6.47 4.25 9.35
N LYS A 57 -7.70 4.75 9.25
CA LYS A 57 -8.90 4.04 9.70
C LYS A 57 -9.82 3.74 8.53
N TYR A 58 -10.38 2.54 8.51
CA TYR A 58 -11.32 2.09 7.49
C TYR A 58 -12.08 0.85 7.97
N ASP A 59 -13.36 0.73 7.66
CA ASP A 59 -14.16 -0.47 7.97
C ASP A 59 -13.84 -1.58 6.95
N LEU A 60 -13.01 -2.55 7.32
CA LEU A 60 -12.46 -3.57 6.41
C LEU A 60 -13.47 -4.69 6.12
N ASP A 61 -14.39 -5.00 7.04
CA ASP A 61 -15.38 -6.08 6.89
C ASP A 61 -16.83 -5.59 6.69
N ASN A 62 -17.03 -4.27 6.63
CA ASN A 62 -18.32 -3.59 6.45
C ASN A 62 -19.32 -3.83 7.58
N ASN A 63 -18.85 -3.99 8.81
CA ASN A 63 -19.71 -4.18 9.97
C ASN A 63 -20.10 -2.87 10.68
N GLY A 64 -19.61 -1.72 10.21
CA GLY A 64 -19.86 -0.39 10.76
C GLY A 64 -18.89 0.04 11.87
N ILE A 65 -17.87 -0.77 12.18
CA ILE A 65 -16.79 -0.46 13.13
C ILE A 65 -15.53 -0.12 12.34
N GLU A 66 -14.85 0.98 12.68
CA GLU A 66 -13.59 1.33 12.03
C GLU A 66 -12.46 0.40 12.50
N ASP A 67 -11.76 -0.18 11.53
CA ASP A 67 -10.50 -0.91 11.73
C ASP A 67 -9.31 0.02 11.53
N GLU A 68 -8.12 -0.44 11.94
CA GLU A 68 -6.91 0.38 11.91
C GLU A 68 -5.76 -0.32 11.17
N ILE A 69 -5.12 0.41 10.26
CA ILE A 69 -3.84 0.03 9.64
C ILE A 69 -2.82 1.06 10.08
N SER A 70 -1.71 0.59 10.63
CA SER A 70 -0.69 1.47 11.21
C SER A 70 0.72 1.00 10.89
N GLY A 71 1.68 1.91 11.03
CA GLY A 71 3.10 1.60 10.87
C GLY A 71 3.99 2.71 11.39
N LYS A 72 5.30 2.45 11.37
CA LYS A 72 6.36 3.40 11.72
C LYS A 72 7.26 3.65 10.53
N TYR A 73 8.05 4.73 10.57
CA TYR A 73 8.92 5.13 9.47
C TYR A 73 10.39 4.77 9.69
N TRP A 74 10.96 3.99 8.78
CA TRP A 74 12.38 3.63 8.80
C TRP A 74 13.16 4.53 7.84
N GLU A 75 13.71 5.61 8.39
CA GLU A 75 14.43 6.64 7.63
C GLU A 75 15.54 6.08 6.74
N ARG A 76 16.28 5.08 7.24
CA ARG A 76 17.42 4.48 6.52
C ARG A 76 17.02 3.92 5.15
N TRP A 77 15.80 3.39 5.03
CA TRP A 77 15.31 2.77 3.79
C TRP A 77 14.19 3.56 3.13
N GLY A 78 13.65 4.58 3.80
CA GLY A 78 12.49 5.32 3.31
C GLY A 78 11.24 4.44 3.22
N SER A 79 11.11 3.46 4.11
CA SER A 79 10.05 2.46 4.13
C SER A 79 9.27 2.49 5.44
N LEU A 80 8.07 1.90 5.42
CA LEU A 80 7.35 1.54 6.63
C LEU A 80 8.00 0.32 7.28
N PHE A 81 7.88 0.23 8.60
CA PHE A 81 8.20 -0.95 9.41
C PHE A 81 7.19 -1.05 10.56
N ASP A 82 7.22 -2.17 11.31
CA ASP A 82 6.32 -2.39 12.47
C ASP A 82 4.85 -2.14 12.09
N CYS A 83 4.46 -2.72 10.94
CA CYS A 83 3.15 -2.51 10.34
C CYS A 83 2.12 -3.44 10.98
N THR A 84 1.03 -2.86 11.48
CA THR A 84 -0.03 -3.57 12.18
C THR A 84 -1.35 -3.37 11.47
N VAL A 85 -2.18 -4.41 11.44
CA VAL A 85 -3.61 -4.32 11.08
C VAL A 85 -4.43 -4.79 12.27
N ILE A 86 -5.36 -3.96 12.73
CA ILE A 86 -6.31 -4.29 13.79
C ILE A 86 -7.68 -4.42 13.13
N LEU A 87 -8.22 -5.63 13.10
CA LEU A 87 -9.56 -5.93 12.60
C LEU A 87 -10.47 -6.26 13.79
N ASN A 88 -11.59 -5.57 13.95
CA ASN A 88 -12.55 -5.81 15.04
C ASN A 88 -11.91 -5.80 16.44
N HIS A 89 -11.04 -4.82 16.69
CA HIS A 89 -10.26 -4.70 17.94
C HIS A 89 -9.26 -5.84 18.19
N LYS A 90 -8.99 -6.68 17.18
CA LYS A 90 -8.00 -7.74 17.24
C LYS A 90 -6.84 -7.43 16.30
N GLU A 91 -5.65 -7.36 16.87
CA GLU A 91 -4.41 -7.26 16.10
C GLU A 91 -4.13 -8.55 15.32
N LEU A 92 -3.77 -8.41 14.05
CA LEU A 92 -3.42 -9.50 13.15
C LEU A 92 -1.90 -9.69 13.10
N GLU A 93 -1.45 -10.93 13.12
CA GLU A 93 -0.04 -11.29 12.96
C GLU A 93 0.34 -11.25 11.47
N LEU A 94 1.08 -10.21 11.05
CA LEU A 94 1.39 -9.94 9.64
C LEU A 94 2.88 -9.63 9.37
N GLU A 95 3.76 -9.82 10.35
CA GLU A 95 5.19 -9.46 10.26
C GLU A 95 5.88 -10.15 9.07
N ASP A 96 5.64 -11.46 8.89
CA ASP A 96 6.21 -12.25 7.79
C ASP A 96 5.55 -11.98 6.42
N VAL A 97 4.42 -11.27 6.41
CA VAL A 97 3.64 -11.00 5.21
C VAL A 97 3.96 -9.60 4.67
N ILE A 98 3.93 -8.57 5.53
CA ILE A 98 4.01 -7.19 5.08
C ILE A 98 5.46 -6.76 4.79
N GLY A 99 6.43 -7.22 5.61
CA GLY A 99 7.82 -6.80 5.48
C GLY A 99 8.03 -5.30 5.72
N ALA A 100 8.80 -4.63 4.85
CA ALA A 100 9.13 -3.20 4.96
C ALA A 100 8.71 -2.39 3.72
N PRO A 101 7.39 -2.22 3.47
CA PRO A 101 6.91 -1.63 2.24
C PRO A 101 6.92 -0.10 2.29
N LYS A 102 6.86 0.56 1.13
CA LYS A 102 6.66 2.03 1.09
C LYS A 102 5.21 2.46 1.27
N ARG A 103 4.28 1.50 1.15
CA ARG A 103 2.85 1.73 1.08
C ARG A 103 2.08 0.51 1.54
N ILE A 104 1.00 0.75 2.28
CA ILE A 104 -0.08 -0.20 2.53
C ILE A 104 -1.40 0.52 2.24
N GLY A 105 -2.32 -0.09 1.51
CA GLY A 105 -3.60 0.52 1.20
C GLY A 105 -4.74 -0.48 1.14
N VAL A 106 -5.96 0.03 1.28
CA VAL A 106 -7.21 -0.74 1.21
C VAL A 106 -7.73 -0.71 -0.22
N LEU A 107 -8.01 -1.87 -0.81
CA LEU A 107 -8.58 -1.98 -2.16
C LEU A 107 -10.11 -2.05 -2.12
N GLU A 108 -10.75 -1.73 -3.24
CA GLU A 108 -12.21 -1.94 -3.41
C GLU A 108 -12.59 -3.41 -3.55
N SER A 109 -11.65 -4.26 -4.01
CA SER A 109 -11.86 -5.70 -4.07
C SER A 109 -11.96 -6.30 -2.67
N LYS A 110 -12.72 -7.40 -2.58
CA LYS A 110 -12.97 -8.13 -1.33
C LYS A 110 -12.75 -9.62 -1.53
N THR A 111 -12.25 -10.28 -0.49
CA THR A 111 -12.19 -11.73 -0.39
C THR A 111 -12.89 -12.15 0.91
N ASN A 112 -13.89 -13.03 0.83
CA ASN A 112 -14.70 -13.45 1.98
C ASN A 112 -15.27 -12.25 2.76
N ASP A 113 -15.86 -11.30 2.03
CA ASP A 113 -16.49 -10.07 2.54
C ASP A 113 -15.57 -9.06 3.26
N VAL A 114 -14.27 -9.34 3.35
CA VAL A 114 -13.25 -8.43 3.87
C VAL A 114 -12.47 -7.79 2.72
N HIS A 115 -12.23 -6.48 2.80
CA HIS A 115 -11.46 -5.72 1.81
C HIS A 115 -10.03 -6.27 1.66
N ASP A 116 -9.58 -6.44 0.42
CA ASP A 116 -8.20 -6.82 0.15
C ASP A 116 -7.25 -5.64 0.44
N LEU A 117 -6.00 -5.94 0.75
CA LEU A 117 -4.96 -4.91 0.94
C LEU A 117 -3.97 -4.93 -0.22
N VAL A 118 -3.39 -3.77 -0.50
CA VAL A 118 -2.25 -3.65 -1.42
C VAL A 118 -1.01 -3.20 -0.67
N ILE A 119 0.11 -3.82 -0.98
CA ILE A 119 1.44 -3.46 -0.50
C ILE A 119 2.27 -2.95 -1.69
N GLY A 120 2.99 -1.86 -1.47
CA GLY A 120 3.83 -1.29 -2.52
C GLY A 120 2.98 -0.83 -3.72
N CYS A 121 3.30 -1.29 -4.93
CA CYS A 121 2.58 -0.89 -6.13
C CYS A 121 1.38 -1.80 -6.42
N ASP A 122 1.58 -3.11 -6.37
CA ASP A 122 0.71 -4.11 -7.00
C ASP A 122 0.54 -5.41 -6.20
N GLU A 123 1.29 -5.62 -5.12
CA GLU A 123 1.18 -6.85 -4.33
C GLU A 123 -0.11 -6.85 -3.53
N ILE A 124 -0.98 -7.85 -3.75
CA ILE A 124 -2.29 -7.94 -3.10
C ILE A 124 -2.24 -8.96 -1.97
N LEU A 125 -2.66 -8.54 -0.78
CA LEU A 125 -2.96 -9.42 0.31
C LEU A 125 -4.45 -9.71 0.35
N LYS A 126 -4.80 -11.00 0.41
CA LYS A 126 -6.19 -11.46 0.43
C LYS A 126 -6.54 -12.09 1.76
N TRP A 127 -7.78 -11.92 2.18
CA TRP A 127 -8.29 -12.51 3.40
C TRP A 127 -8.57 -14.00 3.25
N ASN A 128 -8.02 -14.84 4.12
CA ASN A 128 -8.25 -16.30 4.11
C ASN A 128 -9.30 -16.78 5.13
N GLY A 129 -9.98 -15.86 5.81
CA GLY A 129 -10.94 -16.17 6.88
C GLY A 129 -10.40 -15.92 8.29
N TYR A 130 -9.06 -15.87 8.45
CA TYR A 130 -8.40 -15.66 9.75
C TYR A 130 -7.36 -14.53 9.72
N THR A 131 -6.63 -14.40 8.60
CA THR A 131 -5.60 -13.39 8.41
C THR A 131 -5.44 -13.05 6.91
N TYR A 132 -4.54 -12.13 6.61
CA TYR A 132 -4.14 -11.80 5.24
C TYR A 132 -2.96 -12.66 4.78
N GLU A 133 -3.01 -13.11 3.52
CA GLU A 133 -1.93 -13.87 2.87
C GLU A 133 -1.59 -13.28 1.49
N LYS A 134 -0.33 -13.42 1.06
CA LYS A 134 0.07 -13.12 -0.32
C LYS A 134 -0.51 -14.17 -1.27
N LYS A 135 -1.00 -13.75 -2.43
CA LYS A 135 -1.39 -14.66 -3.52
C LYS A 135 -0.64 -14.38 -4.80
#